data_AF-A0A9D8I1B3-F1
#
_entry.id   AF-A0A9D8I1B3-F1
#
_cell.length_a   1.000
_cell.length_b   1.000
_cell.length_c   1.000
_cell.angle_alpha   90.00
_cell.angle_beta   90.00
_cell.angle_gamma   90.00
#
_symmetry.space_group_name_H-M   'P 1'
#
loop_
_entity.id
_entity.type
_entity.pdbx_description
1 polymer ?
#
loop_
_entity_poly.entity_id
_entity_poly.type
_entity_poly.pdbx_seq_one_letter_code
_entity_poly.pdbx_strand_id
1 'polypeptide(L)'
;GANSTAAAVGVLRHLGAAFDTADAARWLLAQSHPMGGFRAIPNAPIPDLLSTATALHALSALSVPLDGVQELCLDFLDSLWSNEGGFHGHWHEEHLDCEYTYYGLLALGHLTS
;
A
#
# COMPACT_ATOMS: atom_id res chain seq x y z
N GLY A 1 10.75 -3.21 -6.29
CA GLY A 1 9.87 -2.12 -5.85
C GLY A 1 8.79 -2.67 -4.95
N ALA A 2 8.01 -1.81 -4.29
CA ALA A 2 6.95 -2.19 -3.35
C ALA A 2 6.04 -3.26 -3.96
N ASN A 3 5.51 -2.97 -5.15
CA ASN A 3 4.59 -3.85 -5.88
C ASN A 3 5.19 -5.24 -6.17
N SER A 4 6.44 -5.30 -6.65
CA SER A 4 7.09 -6.57 -6.96
C SER A 4 7.37 -7.39 -5.70
N THR A 5 7.76 -6.74 -4.60
CA THR A 5 7.97 -7.41 -3.31
C THR A 5 6.65 -7.91 -2.74
N ALA A 6 5.60 -7.09 -2.76
CA ALA A 6 4.26 -7.45 -2.31
C ALA A 6 3.69 -8.64 -3.11
N ALA A 7 3.85 -8.63 -4.44
CA ALA A 7 3.45 -9.74 -5.30
C ALA A 7 4.23 -11.02 -4.97
N ALA A 8 5.55 -10.92 -4.76
CA ALA A 8 6.38 -12.06 -4.36
C ALA A 8 5.93 -12.65 -3.01
N VAL A 9 5.64 -11.80 -2.03
CA VAL A 9 5.05 -12.21 -0.74
C VAL A 9 3.74 -12.97 -0.96
N GLY A 10 2.82 -12.43 -1.75
CA GLY A 10 1.53 -13.07 -2.05
C GLY A 10 1.69 -14.45 -2.69
N VAL A 11 2.55 -14.56 -3.72
CA VAL A 11 2.81 -15.84 -4.41
C VAL A 11 3.47 -16.86 -3.48
N LEU A 12 4.52 -16.47 -2.75
CA LEU A 12 5.23 -17.39 -1.85
C LEU A 12 4.33 -17.86 -0.70
N ARG A 13 3.47 -16.99 -0.17
CA ARG A 13 2.46 -17.36 0.83
C ARG A 13 1.42 -18.31 0.26
N HIS A 14 0.91 -18.05 -0.95
CA HIS A 14 -0.07 -18.91 -1.61
C HIS A 14 0.49 -20.31 -1.90
N LEU A 15 1.75 -20.39 -2.32
CA LEU A 15 2.44 -21.65 -2.60
C LEU A 15 2.95 -22.38 -1.34
N GLY A 16 2.86 -21.77 -0.16
CA GLY A 16 3.42 -22.32 1.07
C GLY A 16 4.95 -22.43 1.06
N ALA A 17 5.63 -21.63 0.23
CA ALA A 17 7.07 -21.63 0.12
C ALA A 17 7.72 -20.93 1.32
N ALA A 18 8.89 -21.42 1.76
CA ALA A 18 9.68 -20.78 2.80
C ALA A 18 10.43 -19.56 2.26
N PHE A 19 10.37 -18.44 2.99
CA PHE A 19 11.14 -17.22 2.73
C PHE A 19 11.28 -16.40 4.01
N ASP A 20 12.18 -15.42 4.01
CA ASP A 20 12.34 -14.51 5.15
C ASP A 20 11.21 -13.48 5.17
N THR A 21 10.15 -13.79 5.93
CA THR A 21 8.99 -12.92 6.08
C THR A 21 9.33 -11.63 6.82
N ALA A 22 10.28 -11.67 7.77
CA ALA A 22 10.66 -10.52 8.58
C ALA A 22 11.48 -9.51 7.79
N ASP A 23 12.34 -9.98 6.88
CA ASP A 23 13.05 -9.12 5.95
C ASP A 23 12.10 -8.46 4.95
N ALA A 24 11.19 -9.23 4.34
CA ALA A 24 10.18 -8.68 3.43
C ALA A 24 9.29 -7.63 4.11
N ALA A 25 8.83 -7.90 5.34
CA ALA A 25 8.04 -6.97 6.14
C ALA A 25 8.80 -5.67 6.46
N ARG A 26 10.04 -5.78 6.98
CA ARG A 26 10.89 -4.59 7.24
C ARG A 26 11.11 -3.78 5.98
N TRP A 27 11.41 -4.44 4.88
CA TRP A 27 11.65 -3.76 3.62
C TRP A 27 10.40 -3.01 3.14
N LEU A 28 9.22 -3.62 3.20
CA LEU A 28 7.96 -2.94 2.86
C LEU A 28 7.67 -1.75 3.79
N LEU A 29 7.82 -1.92 5.10
CA LEU A 29 7.62 -0.84 6.08
C LEU A 29 8.58 0.34 5.88
N ALA A 30 9.82 0.09 5.42
CA ALA A 30 10.78 1.15 5.08
C ALA A 30 10.32 2.02 3.88
N GLN A 31 9.36 1.53 3.09
CA GLN A 31 8.77 2.28 1.99
C GLN A 31 7.67 3.24 2.43
N SER A 32 7.21 3.16 3.69
CA SER A 32 6.28 4.14 4.26
C SER A 32 6.83 5.56 4.12
N HIS A 33 5.94 6.51 3.87
CA HIS A 33 6.29 7.89 3.66
C HIS A 33 5.83 8.75 4.85
N PRO A 34 6.58 9.79 5.28
CA PRO A 34 6.19 10.63 6.41
C PRO A 34 4.86 11.38 6.24
N MET A 35 4.40 11.55 5.00
CA MET A 35 3.07 12.12 4.68
C MET A 35 1.98 11.06 4.52
N GLY A 36 2.23 9.81 4.89
CA GLY A 36 1.33 8.68 4.67
C GLY A 36 1.55 7.96 3.34
N GLY A 37 0.97 6.76 3.23
CA GLY A 37 1.14 5.89 2.08
C GLY A 37 2.54 5.28 1.94
N PHE A 38 2.76 4.55 0.85
CA PHE A 38 4.01 3.85 0.55
C PHE A 38 4.56 4.24 -0.82
N ARG A 39 5.90 4.31 -0.90
CA ARG A 39 6.65 4.59 -2.12
C ARG A 39 6.87 3.33 -2.95
N ALA A 40 6.65 3.40 -4.27
CA ALA A 40 6.96 2.32 -5.20
C ALA A 40 8.43 1.83 -5.13
N ILE A 41 9.37 2.74 -4.88
CA ILE A 41 10.81 2.48 -4.73
C ILE A 41 11.42 3.40 -3.67
N PRO A 42 12.57 3.06 -3.05
CA PRO A 42 13.12 3.83 -1.91
C PRO A 42 13.28 5.33 -2.16
N ASN A 43 13.65 5.71 -3.39
CA ASN A 43 13.91 7.09 -3.76
C ASN A 43 12.76 7.75 -4.54
N ALA A 44 11.57 7.14 -4.55
CA ALA A 44 10.42 7.82 -5.14
C ALA A 44 10.10 9.09 -4.33
N PRO A 45 9.82 10.23 -4.99
CA PRO A 45 9.64 11.50 -4.31
C PRO A 45 8.32 11.57 -3.53
N ILE A 46 7.32 10.79 -3.94
CA ILE A 46 5.99 10.73 -3.34
C ILE A 46 5.51 9.28 -3.22
N PRO A 47 4.62 8.97 -2.26
CA PRO A 47 3.84 7.74 -2.24
C PRO A 47 2.82 7.70 -3.40
N ASP A 48 2.33 6.50 -3.70
CA ASP A 48 1.22 6.27 -4.63
C ASP A 48 0.25 5.21 -4.09
N LEU A 49 -0.97 5.22 -4.61
CA LEU A 49 -2.08 4.40 -4.11
C LEU A 49 -1.88 2.91 -4.38
N LEU A 50 -1.37 2.55 -5.55
CA LEU A 50 -1.04 1.17 -5.93
C LEU A 50 -0.04 0.56 -4.94
N SER A 51 1.07 1.26 -4.69
CA SER A 51 2.14 0.83 -3.80
C SER A 51 1.66 0.76 -2.36
N THR A 52 0.81 1.71 -1.95
CA THR A 52 0.16 1.71 -0.63
C THR A 52 -0.73 0.48 -0.45
N ALA A 53 -1.67 0.25 -1.36
CA ALA A 53 -2.61 -0.85 -1.26
C ALA A 53 -1.93 -2.23 -1.28
N THR A 54 -0.95 -2.42 -2.18
CA THR A 54 -0.24 -3.71 -2.27
C THR A 54 0.71 -3.95 -1.10
N ALA A 55 1.38 -2.92 -0.57
CA ALA A 55 2.20 -3.04 0.62
C ALA A 55 1.35 -3.41 1.85
N LEU A 56 0.22 -2.71 2.07
CA LEU A 56 -0.71 -3.00 3.16
C LEU A 56 -1.27 -4.43 3.06
N HIS A 57 -1.66 -4.85 1.85
CA HIS A 57 -2.13 -6.21 1.61
C HIS A 57 -1.08 -7.27 1.94
N ALA A 58 0.18 -7.07 1.52
CA ALA A 58 1.27 -7.99 1.81
C ALA A 58 1.61 -8.02 3.30
N LEU A 59 1.66 -6.87 3.98
CA LEU A 59 1.89 -6.79 5.42
C LEU A 59 0.80 -7.50 6.22
N SER A 60 -0.47 -7.33 5.81
CA SER A 60 -1.62 -8.04 6.38
C SER A 60 -1.50 -9.57 6.18
N ALA A 61 -1.12 -10.03 4.99
CA ALA A 61 -0.87 -11.45 4.69
C ALA A 61 0.29 -12.08 5.50
N LEU A 62 1.18 -11.23 6.01
CA LEU A 62 2.27 -11.58 6.93
C LEU A 62 1.91 -11.35 8.41
N SER A 63 0.69 -10.91 8.70
CA SER A 63 0.21 -10.57 10.05
C SER A 63 1.10 -9.53 10.76
N VAL A 64 1.64 -8.59 10.00
CA VAL A 64 2.46 -7.49 10.53
C VAL A 64 1.54 -6.39 11.04
N PRO A 65 1.67 -5.97 12.31
CA PRO A 65 0.92 -4.83 12.84
C PRO A 65 1.23 -3.55 12.06
N LEU A 66 0.21 -2.73 11.84
CA LEU A 66 0.32 -1.45 11.12
C LEU A 66 0.46 -0.25 12.07
N ASP A 67 0.77 -0.51 13.35
CA ASP A 67 1.00 0.51 14.36
C ASP A 67 2.05 1.51 13.86
N GLY A 68 1.70 2.80 13.87
CA GLY A 68 2.58 3.89 13.44
C GLY A 68 2.54 4.26 11.95
N VAL A 69 1.85 3.49 11.10
CA VAL A 69 1.58 3.88 9.69
C VAL A 69 0.09 4.01 9.38
N GLN A 70 -0.78 3.40 10.17
CA GLN A 70 -2.22 3.30 9.91
C GLN A 70 -2.90 4.67 9.75
N GLU A 71 -2.80 5.56 10.75
CA GLU A 71 -3.44 6.89 10.69
C GLU A 71 -2.93 7.71 9.51
N LEU A 72 -1.61 7.74 9.29
CA LEU A 72 -1.02 8.45 8.16
C LEU A 72 -1.49 7.88 6.81
N CYS A 73 -1.67 6.56 6.72
CA CYS A 73 -2.23 5.95 5.50
C CYS A 73 -3.70 6.32 5.29
N LEU A 74 -4.50 6.44 6.34
CA LEU A 74 -5.88 6.91 6.24
C LEU A 74 -5.92 8.37 5.75
N ASP A 75 -5.11 9.25 6.35
CA ASP A 75 -5.00 10.65 5.92
C ASP A 75 -4.55 10.77 4.45
N PHE A 76 -3.63 9.89 4.03
CA PHE A 76 -3.19 9.82 2.63
C PHE A 76 -4.33 9.40 1.69
N LEU A 77 -5.10 8.36 2.03
CA LEU A 77 -6.23 7.91 1.23
C LEU A 77 -7.32 8.98 1.14
N ASP A 78 -7.63 9.65 2.24
CA ASP A 78 -8.58 10.76 2.28
C ASP A 78 -8.14 11.91 1.35
N SER A 79 -6.84 12.18 1.27
CA SER A 79 -6.30 13.20 0.37
C SER A 79 -6.41 12.85 -1.12
N LEU A 80 -6.62 11.57 -1.45
CA LEU A 80 -6.77 11.06 -2.82
C LEU A 80 -8.24 10.84 -3.22
N TRP A 81 -9.17 10.91 -2.27
CA TRP A 81 -10.59 10.76 -2.53
C TRP A 81 -11.16 11.96 -3.29
N SER A 82 -11.98 11.68 -4.31
CA SER A 82 -12.76 12.68 -5.04
C SER A 82 -14.24 12.53 -4.75
N ASN A 83 -14.95 13.66 -4.67
CA ASN A 83 -16.40 13.70 -4.52
C ASN A 83 -17.17 13.14 -5.73
N GLU A 84 -16.48 12.83 -6.84
CA GLU A 84 -17.02 12.08 -7.97
C GLU A 84 -17.12 10.56 -7.68
N GLY A 85 -16.67 10.09 -6.52
CA GLY A 85 -16.86 8.72 -6.04
C GLY A 85 -15.71 7.76 -6.36
N GLY A 86 -14.49 8.29 -6.51
CA GLY A 86 -13.30 7.50 -6.83
C GLY A 86 -12.04 8.05 -6.17
N PHE A 87 -10.93 7.33 -6.35
CA PHE A 87 -9.61 7.73 -5.85
C PHE A 87 -8.67 8.06 -7.01
N HIS A 88 -7.84 9.08 -6.81
CA HIS A 88 -6.68 9.35 -7.66
C HIS A 88 -5.51 8.43 -7.28
N GLY A 89 -4.62 8.12 -8.23
CA GLY A 89 -3.44 7.30 -7.96
C GLY A 89 -2.36 8.00 -7.10
N HIS A 90 -2.27 9.32 -7.22
CA HIS A 90 -1.41 10.21 -6.44
C HIS A 90 -1.86 11.67 -6.66
N TRP A 91 -1.31 12.65 -5.92
CA TRP A 91 -1.74 14.06 -6.00
C TRP A 91 -1.63 14.74 -7.37
N HIS A 92 -0.78 14.24 -8.27
CA HIS A 92 -0.61 14.78 -9.62
C HIS A 92 -1.43 14.04 -10.69
N GLU A 93 -2.25 13.07 -10.29
CA GLU A 93 -3.11 12.35 -11.23
C GLU A 93 -4.44 13.08 -11.32
N GLU A 94 -4.84 13.46 -12.52
CA GLU A 94 -6.05 14.25 -12.75
C GLU A 94 -7.25 13.37 -13.10
N HIS A 95 -7.02 12.14 -13.57
CA HIS A 95 -8.08 11.26 -14.02
C HIS A 95 -8.45 10.24 -12.96
N LEU A 96 -9.76 10.07 -12.77
CA LEU A 96 -10.30 8.95 -12.02
C LEU A 96 -10.42 7.74 -12.94
N ASP A 97 -10.01 6.59 -12.42
CA ASP A 97 -10.26 5.30 -13.05
C ASP A 97 -10.69 4.25 -12.02
N CYS A 98 -11.14 3.10 -12.55
CA CYS A 98 -11.56 1.98 -11.72
C CYS A 98 -10.39 1.26 -11.04
N GLU A 99 -9.17 1.40 -11.57
CA GLU A 99 -7.97 0.76 -11.02
C GLU A 99 -7.61 1.37 -9.66
N TYR A 100 -7.49 2.70 -9.59
CA TYR A 100 -7.17 3.40 -8.36
C TYR A 100 -8.32 3.38 -7.36
N THR A 101 -9.56 3.38 -7.84
CA THR A 101 -10.73 3.17 -6.96
C THR A 101 -10.68 1.79 -6.30
N TYR A 102 -10.33 0.74 -7.06
CA TYR A 102 -10.12 -0.60 -6.51
C TYR A 102 -9.01 -0.62 -5.46
N TYR A 103 -7.86 0.01 -5.73
CA TYR A 103 -6.75 0.05 -4.77
C TYR A 103 -7.08 0.87 -3.50
N GLY A 104 -7.84 1.96 -3.62
CA GLY A 104 -8.34 2.72 -2.46
C GLY A 104 -9.20 1.85 -1.54
N LEU A 105 -10.15 1.10 -2.11
CA LEU A 105 -10.99 0.18 -1.35
C LEU A 105 -10.20 -0.98 -0.74
N LEU A 106 -9.22 -1.53 -1.48
CA LEU A 106 -8.31 -2.57 -0.96
C LEU A 106 -7.53 -2.05 0.25
N ALA A 107 -6.97 -0.85 0.16
CA ALA A 107 -6.21 -0.23 1.24
C ALA A 107 -7.09 0.02 2.47
N LEU A 108 -8.28 0.61 2.28
CA LEU A 108 -9.25 0.83 3.37
C LEU A 108 -9.61 -0.47 4.07
N GLY A 109 -9.85 -1.55 3.31
CA GLY A 109 -10.18 -2.86 3.87
C GLY A 109 -9.13 -3.42 4.84
N HIS A 110 -7.84 -3.08 4.68
CA HIS A 110 -6.78 -3.48 5.62
C HIS A 110 -6.56 -2.48 6.76
N LEU A 111 -7.01 -1.23 6.60
CA LEU A 111 -6.82 -0.18 7.61
C LEU A 111 -8.00 -0.07 8.59
N THR A 112 -9.16 -0.61 8.26
CA THR A 112 -10.36 -0.55 9.12
C THR A 112 -10.75 -1.89 9.75
N SER A 113 -9.94 -2.93 9.55
CA SER A 113 -10.17 -4.31 10.00
C SER A 113 -9.53 -4.63 11.35
#